data_AF-A0A961ARV8-F1
#
_entry.id   AF-A0A961ARV8-F1
#
_cell.length_a   1.000
_cell.length_b   1.000
_cell.length_c   1.000
_cell.angle_alpha   90.00
_cell.angle_beta   90.00
_cell.angle_gamma   90.00
#
_symmetry.space_group_name_H-M   'P 1'
#
loop_
_entity.id
_entity.type
_entity.pdbx_description
1 polymer ?
#
loop_
_entity_poly.entity_id
_entity_poly.type
_entity_poly.pdbx_seq_one_letter_code
_entity_poly.pdbx_strand_id
1 'polypeptide(L)' 'MATVKKLDSKRRAVFPEIFGPGDLFLEEITGNQVTYRLLEPEEIPEGEIVERNGRTRIATPLDPEKIARAIRQERDSR' A
#
# COMPACT_ATOMS: atom_id res chain seq x y z
N MET A 1 -14.35 2.47 -12.39
CA MET A 1 -13.17 2.00 -11.64
C MET A 1 -12.06 1.71 -12.63
N ALA A 2 -10.87 2.24 -12.38
CA ALA A 2 -9.75 2.13 -13.32
C ALA A 2 -8.66 1.24 -12.74
N THR A 3 -8.19 0.33 -13.57
CA THR A 3 -7.36 -0.81 -13.17
C THR A 3 -6.04 -0.72 -13.91
N VAL A 4 -4.91 -0.65 -13.18
CA VAL A 4 -3.58 -0.58 -13.79
C VAL A 4 -2.99 -1.97 -13.95
N LYS A 5 -2.62 -2.34 -15.18
CA LYS A 5 -1.89 -3.58 -15.48
C LYS A 5 -0.40 -3.32 -15.60
N LYS A 6 0.43 -4.19 -15.01
CA LYS A 6 1.89 -4.24 -15.26
C LYS A 6 2.16 -4.45 -16.76
N LEU A 7 3.08 -3.66 -17.32
CA LEU A 7 3.19 -3.50 -18.78
C LEU A 7 4.46 -4.10 -19.41
N ASP A 8 5.50 -4.46 -18.64
CA ASP A 8 6.73 -5.01 -19.22
C ASP A 8 7.50 -6.04 -18.36
N SER A 9 8.49 -6.68 -18.98
CA SER A 9 9.43 -7.63 -18.38
C SER A 9 10.36 -7.00 -17.33
N LYS A 10 10.39 -5.67 -17.23
CA LYS A 10 11.10 -4.91 -16.20
C LYS A 10 10.23 -4.58 -14.99
N ARG A 11 8.99 -5.13 -14.94
CA ARG A 11 8.00 -4.91 -13.86
C ARG A 11 7.61 -3.43 -13.71
N ARG A 12 7.69 -2.63 -14.78
CA ARG A 12 7.26 -1.24 -14.75
C ARG A 12 5.73 -1.16 -14.88
N ALA A 13 5.10 -0.45 -13.97
CA ALA A 13 3.69 -0.11 -14.04
C ALA A 13 3.54 1.23 -14.77
N VAL A 14 2.66 1.29 -15.76
CA VAL A 14 2.27 2.55 -16.39
C VAL A 14 0.99 2.98 -15.73
N PHE A 15 1.07 4.04 -14.94
CA PHE A 15 -0.09 4.58 -14.25
C PHE A 15 -0.85 5.53 -15.19
N PRO A 16 -2.17 5.32 -15.39
CA PRO A 16 -3.02 6.28 -16.10
C PRO A 16 -3.07 7.63 -15.37
N GLU A 17 -3.46 8.70 -16.07
CA GLU A 17 -3.49 10.08 -15.56
C GLU A 17 -4.35 10.29 -14.30
N ILE A 18 -5.23 9.34 -13.99
CA ILE A 18 -6.01 9.36 -12.75
C ILE A 18 -5.16 9.18 -11.49
N PHE A 19 -3.93 8.68 -11.62
CA PHE A 19 -2.98 8.54 -10.51
C PHE A 19 -2.09 9.77 -10.48
N GLY A 20 -2.27 10.61 -9.45
CA GLY A 20 -1.47 11.77 -9.17
C GLY A 20 -0.25 11.46 -8.28
N PRO A 21 0.79 12.31 -8.33
CA PRO A 21 1.87 12.26 -7.35
C PRO A 21 1.32 12.48 -5.93
N GLY A 22 1.59 11.54 -5.02
CA GLY A 22 1.13 11.60 -3.63
C GLY A 22 -0.13 10.78 -3.35
N ASP A 23 -0.77 10.22 -4.38
CA ASP A 23 -1.89 9.30 -4.18
C ASP A 23 -1.46 8.01 -3.49
N LEU A 24 -2.34 7.52 -2.62
CA LEU A 24 -2.18 6.22 -1.98
C LEU A 24 -2.96 5.16 -2.76
N PHE A 25 -2.37 3.98 -2.89
CA PHE A 25 -2.96 2.86 -3.59
C PHE A 25 -2.59 1.53 -2.94
N LEU A 26 -3.45 0.54 -3.09
CA LEU A 26 -3.20 -0.84 -2.70
C LEU A 26 -2.68 -1.63 -3.89
N GLU A 27 -1.65 -2.42 -3.63
CA GLU A 27 -1.15 -3.43 -4.55
C GLU A 27 -1.84 -4.77 -4.26
N GLU A 28 -2.51 -5.32 -5.27
CA GLU A 28 -3.14 -6.64 -5.20
C GLU A 28 -2.46 -7.59 -6.19
N ILE A 29 -2.08 -8.78 -5.71
CA ILE A 29 -1.41 -9.80 -6.50
C ILE A 29 -2.38 -10.96 -6.72
N THR A 30 -2.67 -11.29 -7.98
CA THR A 30 -3.52 -12.43 -8.36
C THR A 30 -2.78 -13.27 -9.39
N GLY A 31 -2.25 -14.42 -8.96
CA GLY A 31 -1.40 -15.28 -9.80
C GLY A 31 -0.15 -14.52 -10.27
N ASN A 32 0.03 -14.39 -11.59
CA ASN A 32 1.13 -13.62 -12.19
C ASN A 32 0.77 -12.16 -12.51
N GLN A 33 -0.41 -11.68 -12.08
CA GLN A 33 -0.87 -10.33 -12.32
C GLN A 33 -0.73 -9.48 -11.05
N VAL A 34 -0.30 -8.23 -11.24
CA VAL A 34 -0.32 -7.19 -10.20
C VAL A 34 -1.26 -6.08 -10.64
N THR A 35 -2.16 -5.70 -9.75
CA THR A 35 -3.17 -4.66 -9.95
C THR A 35 -3.00 -3.58 -8.89
N TYR A 36 -3.06 -2.30 -9.30
CA TYR A 36 -3.05 -1.17 -8.37
C TYR A 36 -4.45 -0.55 -8.30
N ARG A 37 -4.96 -0.36 -7.09
CA ARG A 37 -6.24 0.29 -6.79
C ARG A 37 -6.00 1.56 -5.99
N LEU A 38 -6.46 2.72 -6.48
CA LEU A 38 -6.45 3.96 -5.70
C LEU A 38 -7.28 3.79 -4.44
N LEU A 39 -6.75 4.28 -3.32
CA LEU A 39 -7.49 4.36 -2.07
C LEU A 39 -8.48 5.52 -2.12
N GLU A 40 -9.70 5.26 -1.70
CA GLU A 40 -10.66 6.34 -1.45
C GLU A 40 -10.24 7.15 -0.21
N PRO A 41 -10.61 8.45 -0.11
CA PRO A 41 -10.21 9.28 1.02
C PRO A 41 -10.53 8.69 2.40
N GLU A 42 -11.63 7.95 2.51
CA GLU A 42 -12.10 7.28 3.72
C GLU A 42 -11.28 6.01 4.06
N GLU A 43 -10.58 5.44 3.08
CA GLU A 43 -9.67 4.31 3.25
C GLU A 43 -8.24 4.74 3.58
N ILE A 44 -7.92 6.04 3.44
CA ILE A 44 -6.61 6.59 3.79
C ILE A 44 -6.43 6.42 5.30
N PRO A 45 -5.40 5.68 5.75
CA PRO A 45 -5.21 5.49 7.17
C PRO A 45 -4.91 6.83 7.83
N GLU A 46 -5.85 7.31 8.64
CA GLU A 46 -5.67 8.49 9.46
C GLU A 46 -4.56 8.21 10.47
N GLY A 47 -3.49 8.99 10.37
CA GLY A 47 -2.38 8.95 11.29
C GLY A 47 -2.32 10.24 12.10
N GLU A 48 -1.96 10.12 13.37
CA GLU A 48 -1.75 11.29 14.22
C GLU A 48 -0.48 12.02 13.79
N ILE A 49 -0.56 13.34 13.66
CA ILE A 49 0.65 14.15 13.39
C ILE A 49 1.47 14.21 14.67
N VAL A 50 2.69 13.67 14.62
CA VAL A 50 3.62 13.64 15.75
C VAL A 50 4.94 14.29 15.40
N GLU A 51 5.50 15.05 16.34
CA GLU A 51 6.89 15.50 16.25
C GLU A 51 7.82 14.50 16.93
N ARG A 52 8.81 14.01 16.18
CA ARG A 52 9.84 13.12 16.70
C ARG A 52 11.22 13.55 16.21
N ASN A 53 12.11 13.86 17.15
CA ASN A 53 13.47 14.32 16.89
C ASN A 53 13.52 15.57 15.99
N GLY A 54 12.65 16.56 16.24
CA GLY A 54 12.58 17.79 15.45
C GLY A 54 12.07 17.59 14.01
N ARG A 55 11.36 16.49 13.74
CA ARG A 55 10.73 16.21 12.44
C ARG A 55 9.26 15.87 12.64
N THR A 56 8.40 16.53 11.87
CA THR A 56 6.98 16.19 11.75
C THR A 56 6.83 14.87 11.01
N ARG A 57 6.04 13.95 11.57
CA ARG A 57 5.75 12.63 11.01
C ARG A 57 4.27 12.34 11.16
N ILE A 58 3.74 11.51 10.26
CA ILE A 58 2.41 10.93 10.41
C ILE A 58 2.59 9.58 11.10
N ALA A 59 2.08 9.43 12.31
CA ALA A 59 2.02 8.16 13.03
C ALA A 59 0.78 7.40 12.60
N THR A 60 0.95 6.48 11.64
CA THR A 60 -0.10 5.52 11.32
C THR A 60 -0.25 4.54 12.49
N PRO A 61 -1.47 4.28 12.99
CA PRO A 61 -1.67 3.26 14.02
C PRO A 61 -1.29 1.88 13.45
N LEU A 62 -0.21 1.31 13.99
CA LEU A 62 0.21 -0.06 13.69
C LEU A 62 -0.57 -1.00 14.60
N ASP A 63 -1.35 -1.90 14.00
CA ASP A 63 -2.04 -2.98 14.71
C ASP A 63 -1.06 -4.13 14.97
N PRO A 64 -0.61 -4.35 16.23
CA PRO A 64 0.38 -5.37 16.54
C PRO A 64 -0.13 -6.80 16.30
N GLU A 65 -1.45 -7.03 16.39
CA GLU A 65 -2.04 -8.34 16.14
C GLU A 65 -2.02 -8.69 14.65
N LYS A 66 -2.32 -7.73 13.78
CA LYS A 66 -2.16 -7.91 12.32
C LYS A 66 -0.73 -8.28 11.95
N ILE A 67 0.25 -7.63 12.55
CA ILE A 67 1.67 -7.91 12.32
C ILE A 67 2.02 -9.31 12.82
N ALA A 68 1.64 -9.65 14.05
CA ALA A 68 1.88 -10.98 14.61
C ALA A 68 1.23 -12.09 13.78
N ARG A 69 0.02 -11.86 13.25
CA ARG A 69 -0.68 -12.79 12.36
C ARG A 69 0.06 -12.99 11.04
N ALA A 70 0.53 -11.91 10.41
CA ALA A 70 1.30 -11.98 9.17
C ALA A 70 2.63 -12.74 9.37
N ILE A 71 3.34 -12.48 10.47
CA ILE A 71 4.58 -13.20 10.81
C ILE A 71 4.33 -14.70 10.99
N ARG A 72 3.23 -15.08 11.65
CA ARG A 72 2.86 -16.50 11.81
C ARG A 72 2.54 -17.15 10.46
N GLN A 73 1.75 -16.49 9.60
CA GLN A 73 1.44 -16.98 8.26
C GLN A 73 2.69 -17.17 7.39
N GLU A 74 3.66 -16.26 7.45
CA GLU A 74 4.93 -16.41 6.73
C GLU A 74 5.75 -17.60 7.28
N ARG A 75 5.78 -17.78 8.61
CA ARG A 75 6.49 -18.91 9.22
C ARG A 75 5.86 -20.25 8.85
N ASP A 76 4.54 -20.34 8.90
CA ASP A 76 3.79 -21.59 8.69
C ASP A 76 3.66 -21.97 7.20
N SER A 77 4.09 -21.09 6.28
CA SER A 77 4.16 -21.34 4.83
C SER A 77 5.55 -21.75 4.33
N ARG A 78 6.54 -21.87 5.22
CA ARG A 78 7.88 -22.41 4.95
C ARG A 78 7.99 -23.86 5.41
#